data_AF-A0A938AF00-F1
#
_entry.id   AF-A0A938AF00-F1
#
_cell.length_a   1.000
_cell.length_b   1.000
_cell.length_c   1.000
_cell.angle_alpha   90.00
_cell.angle_beta   90.00
_cell.angle_gamma   90.00
#
_symmetry.space_group_name_H-M   'P 1'
#
loop_
_entity.id
_entity.type
_entity.pdbx_description
1 polymer ?
#
loop_
_entity_poly.entity_id
_entity_poly.type
_entity_poly.pdbx_seq_one_letter_code
_entity_poly.pdbx_strand_id
1 'polypeptide(L)'
;QRLMQAASDIFLGWYTGINRKQFYVRQLRDMKGSADVAAMSAGILADYAGLCGGTLAQAHARSGDAGVIAGYLGTGTQFDDAMADFAQDYTTQTIDDHARLEQAIEDQPIAAVMGV
;
A
#
# COMPACT_ATOMS: atom_id res chain seq x y z
N GLN A 1 5.69 -13.31 -6.49
CA GLN A 1 4.94 -13.33 -5.22
C GLN A 1 5.77 -13.81 -4.02
N ARG A 2 6.48 -14.95 -4.09
CA ARG A 2 7.43 -15.38 -3.03
C ARG A 2 8.55 -14.37 -2.73
N LEU A 3 8.94 -13.56 -3.71
CA LEU A 3 10.02 -12.58 -3.59
C LEU A 3 9.70 -11.40 -2.64
N MET A 4 8.46 -10.89 -2.65
CA MET A 4 8.09 -9.75 -1.79
C MET A 4 7.76 -10.17 -0.35
N GLN A 5 7.24 -11.37 -0.15
CA GLN A 5 6.85 -11.81 1.20
C GLN A 5 8.06 -12.35 1.96
N ALA A 6 8.51 -11.61 2.97
CA ALA A 6 9.62 -12.01 3.84
C ALA A 6 9.32 -13.26 4.68
N ALA A 7 8.05 -13.56 4.93
CA ALA A 7 7.61 -14.75 5.65
C ALA A 7 6.51 -15.47 4.88
N SER A 8 6.66 -16.78 4.68
CA SER A 8 5.59 -17.67 4.21
C SER A 8 4.67 -18.05 5.37
N ASP A 9 3.36 -18.07 5.13
CA ASP A 9 2.43 -18.69 6.08
C ASP A 9 2.44 -20.22 5.94
N ILE A 10 2.10 -20.95 7.02
CA ILE A 10 2.09 -22.42 7.03
C ILE A 10 1.06 -23.02 6.04
N PHE A 11 0.07 -22.23 5.64
CA PHE A 11 -0.95 -22.63 4.67
C PHE A 11 -0.60 -22.22 3.23
N LEU A 12 0.57 -21.61 2.99
CA LEU A 12 1.01 -21.17 1.67
C LEU A 12 1.27 -22.38 0.76
N GLY A 13 0.33 -22.67 -0.15
CA GLY A 13 0.46 -23.83 -1.03
C GLY A 13 -0.71 -24.03 -1.98
N TRP A 14 -0.74 -25.22 -2.59
CA TRP A 14 -1.83 -25.65 -3.46
C TRP A 14 -2.63 -26.76 -2.77
N TYR A 15 -3.95 -26.71 -2.91
CA TYR A 15 -4.87 -27.71 -2.37
C TYR A 15 -5.82 -28.18 -3.46
N THR A 16 -5.95 -29.50 -3.62
CA THR A 16 -6.97 -30.09 -4.50
C THR A 16 -8.22 -30.38 -3.68
N GLY A 17 -9.28 -29.62 -3.93
CA GLY A 17 -10.57 -29.79 -3.28
C GLY A 17 -11.47 -30.80 -3.98
N ILE A 18 -12.71 -30.87 -3.49
CA ILE A 18 -13.78 -31.71 -4.05
C ILE A 18 -13.97 -31.38 -5.54
N ASN A 19 -14.27 -32.41 -6.35
CA ASN A 19 -14.38 -32.31 -7.81
C ASN A 19 -13.08 -31.85 -8.52
N ARG A 20 -11.91 -32.13 -7.94
CA ARG A 20 -10.58 -31.82 -8.52
C ARG A 20 -10.32 -30.34 -8.78
N LYS A 21 -11.05 -29.45 -8.10
CA LYS A 21 -10.76 -28.01 -8.17
C LYS A 21 -9.43 -27.72 -7.48
N GLN A 22 -8.53 -27.04 -8.18
CA GLN A 22 -7.25 -26.60 -7.64
C GLN A 22 -7.43 -25.22 -7.01
N PHE A 23 -7.03 -25.11 -5.76
CA PHE A 23 -7.05 -23.86 -5.01
C PHE A 23 -5.64 -23.45 -4.65
N TYR A 24 -5.35 -22.16 -4.82
CA TYR A 24 -4.19 -21.53 -4.21
C TYR A 24 -4.60 -21.07 -2.80
N VAL A 25 -4.01 -21.67 -1.77
CA VAL A 25 -4.37 -21.41 -0.38
C VAL A 25 -3.28 -20.57 0.27
N ARG A 26 -3.72 -19.60 1.07
CA ARG A 26 -2.87 -18.76 1.91
C ARG A 26 -3.65 -18.23 3.09
N GLN A 27 -2.96 -18.00 4.21
CA GLN A 27 -3.46 -17.14 5.27
C GLN A 27 -2.90 -15.74 5.06
N LEU A 28 -3.78 -14.76 4.81
CA LEU A 28 -3.38 -13.35 4.81
C LEU A 28 -3.09 -12.95 6.26
N ARG A 29 -1.88 -12.44 6.53
CA ARG A 29 -1.60 -11.72 7.78
C ARG A 29 -2.27 -10.36 7.70
N ASP A 30 -3.56 -10.36 7.92
CA ASP A 30 -4.36 -9.16 8.04
C ASP A 30 -4.21 -8.63 9.48
N MET A 31 -3.07 -7.97 9.76
CA MET A 31 -3.02 -7.08 10.92
C MET A 31 -3.88 -5.87 10.57
N LYS A 32 -5.14 -5.90 11.01
CA LYS A 32 -6.08 -4.77 10.93
C LYS A 32 -5.73 -3.67 11.93
N GLY A 33 -4.46 -3.29 12.02
CA GLY A 33 -4.01 -2.14 12.78
C GLY A 33 -3.86 -0.97 11.82
N SER A 34 -4.67 0.07 11.99
CA SER A 34 -4.47 1.35 11.31
C SER A 34 -3.73 2.31 12.23
N ALA A 35 -2.89 3.16 11.62
CA ALA A 35 -2.34 4.31 12.31
C ALA A 35 -3.34 5.48 12.22
N ASP A 36 -3.65 6.11 13.35
CA ASP A 36 -4.35 7.40 13.33
C ASP A 36 -3.34 8.50 13.02
N VAL A 37 -3.14 8.75 11.72
CA VAL A 37 -2.17 9.73 11.20
C VAL A 37 -2.54 11.15 11.62
N ALA A 38 -3.84 11.46 11.74
CA ALA A 38 -4.31 12.79 12.11
C ALA A 38 -3.97 13.16 13.57
N ALA A 39 -3.83 12.16 14.44
CA ALA A 39 -3.42 12.34 15.83
C ALA A 39 -1.89 12.39 16.05
N MET A 40 -1.08 12.16 15.01
CA MET A 40 0.39 12.13 15.14
C MET A 40 0.97 13.54 15.29
N SER A 41 1.95 13.69 16.19
CA SER A 41 2.81 14.88 16.18
C SER A 41 3.74 14.85 14.95
N ALA A 42 4.29 16.00 14.57
CA ALA A 42 5.20 16.09 13.43
C ALA A 42 6.40 15.12 13.53
N GLY A 43 6.95 14.94 14.74
CA GLY A 43 8.05 13.99 14.97
C GLY A 43 7.63 12.54 14.77
N ILE A 44 6.49 12.13 15.32
CA ILE A 44 5.95 10.77 15.16
C ILE A 44 5.61 10.50 13.70
N LEU A 45 5.05 11.49 13.00
CA LEU A 45 4.73 11.39 11.59
C LEU A 45 5.99 11.16 10.74
N ALA A 46 7.08 11.88 11.04
CA ALA A 46 8.36 11.70 10.37
C ALA A 46 8.94 10.29 10.61
N ASP A 47 8.92 9.81 11.85
CA ASP A 47 9.37 8.45 12.19
C ASP A 47 8.52 7.39 11.47
N TYR A 48 7.20 7.57 11.46
CA TYR A 48 6.26 6.69 10.79
C TYR A 48 6.49 6.66 9.27
N ALA A 49 6.67 7.83 8.63
CA ALA A 49 7.01 7.93 7.23
C ALA A 49 8.34 7.21 6.90
N GLY A 50 9.34 7.33 7.78
CA GLY A 50 10.60 6.60 7.66
C GLY A 50 10.43 5.07 7.68
N LEU A 51 9.59 4.55 8.59
CA LEU A 51 9.27 3.12 8.65
C LEU A 51 8.54 2.63 7.38
N CYS A 52 7.57 3.40 6.90
CA CYS A 52 6.83 3.10 5.68
C CYS A 52 7.76 3.11 4.45
N GLY A 53 8.58 4.16 4.32
CA GLY A 53 9.56 4.31 3.24
C GLY A 53 10.58 3.18 3.23
N GLY A 54 11.15 2.84 4.39
CA GLY A 54 12.09 1.72 4.52
C GLY A 54 11.46 0.37 4.14
N THR A 55 10.20 0.14 4.51
CA THR A 55 9.47 -1.08 4.14
C THR A 55 9.23 -1.16 2.62
N LEU A 56 8.84 -0.05 2.00
CA LEU A 56 8.67 0.05 0.54
C LEU A 56 9.99 -0.16 -0.19
N ALA A 57 11.06 0.51 0.24
CA ALA A 57 12.39 0.37 -0.35
C ALA A 57 12.87 -1.09 -0.30
N GLN A 58 12.65 -1.78 0.83
CA GLN A 58 12.99 -3.19 0.96
C GLN A 58 12.15 -4.07 0.02
N ALA A 59 10.85 -3.81 -0.14
CA ALA A 59 9.99 -4.55 -1.05
C ALA A 59 10.40 -4.36 -2.52
N HIS A 60 10.71 -3.12 -2.92
CA HIS A 60 11.22 -2.81 -4.26
C HIS A 60 12.57 -3.48 -4.52
N ALA A 61 13.52 -3.40 -3.57
CA ALA A 61 14.83 -4.05 -3.69
C ALA A 61 14.74 -5.59 -3.79
N ARG A 62 13.72 -6.22 -3.19
CA ARG A 62 13.50 -7.67 -3.29
C ARG A 62 12.81 -8.11 -4.57
N SER A 63 12.00 -7.22 -5.17
CA SER A 63 11.22 -7.52 -6.38
C SER A 63 11.89 -7.03 -7.66
N GLY A 64 12.87 -6.14 -7.56
CA GLY A 64 13.71 -5.64 -8.66
C GLY A 64 15.21 -5.79 -8.37
N ASP A 65 16.04 -5.08 -9.15
CA ASP A 65 17.47 -5.01 -8.94
C ASP A 65 17.81 -3.76 -8.12
N ALA A 66 18.28 -3.96 -6.88
CA ALA A 66 18.59 -2.88 -5.96
C ALA A 66 19.69 -1.94 -6.49
N GLY A 67 20.68 -2.46 -7.21
CA GLY A 67 21.77 -1.67 -7.78
C GLY A 67 21.29 -0.79 -8.93
N VAL A 68 20.42 -1.32 -9.80
CA VAL A 68 19.80 -0.55 -10.89
C VAL A 68 18.88 0.53 -10.33
N ILE A 69 18.06 0.21 -9.33
CA ILE A 69 17.18 1.20 -8.68
C ILE A 69 18.01 2.31 -8.03
N ALA A 70 19.04 1.96 -7.25
CA ALA A 70 19.93 2.95 -6.63
C ALA A 70 20.64 3.81 -7.67
N GLY A 71 21.12 3.22 -8.77
CA GLY A 71 21.76 3.95 -9.87
C GLY A 71 20.80 4.90 -10.60
N TYR A 72 19.54 4.50 -10.77
CA TYR A 72 18.50 5.34 -11.37
C TYR A 72 18.13 6.54 -10.48
N LEU A 73 18.00 6.32 -9.18
CA LEU A 73 17.71 7.38 -8.20
C LEU A 73 18.89 8.34 -8.04
N GLY A 74 20.12 7.83 -8.13
CA GLY A 74 21.34 8.62 -7.95
C GLY A 74 21.49 9.14 -6.52
N THR A 75 22.17 10.27 -6.36
CA THR A 75 22.42 10.93 -5.06
C THR A 75 21.82 12.32 -4.96
N GLY A 76 21.01 12.72 -5.96
CA GLY A 76 20.31 13.99 -5.98
C GLY A 76 18.95 13.92 -5.30
N THR A 77 18.29 15.06 -5.15
CA THR A 77 16.96 15.18 -4.54
C THR A 77 15.82 15.03 -5.54
N GLN A 78 16.11 14.88 -6.83
CA GLN A 78 15.09 14.97 -7.90
C GLN A 78 13.93 13.99 -7.70
N PHE A 79 14.22 12.77 -7.24
CA PHE A 79 13.19 11.79 -6.94
C PHE A 79 12.39 12.19 -5.69
N ASP A 80 13.07 12.66 -4.65
CA ASP A 80 12.42 13.10 -3.40
C ASP A 80 11.46 14.27 -3.67
N ASP A 81 11.91 15.25 -4.45
CA ASP A 81 11.13 16.41 -4.88
C ASP A 81 9.92 15.95 -5.71
N ALA A 82 10.12 15.07 -6.70
CA ALA A 82 9.03 14.53 -7.52
C ALA A 82 8.00 13.74 -6.70
N MET A 83 8.44 12.98 -5.69
CA MET A 83 7.54 12.25 -4.80
C MET A 83 6.77 13.20 -3.87
N ALA A 84 7.39 14.29 -3.41
CA ALA A 84 6.74 15.32 -2.61
C ALA A 84 5.68 16.09 -3.41
N ASP A 85 5.98 16.43 -4.66
CA ASP A 85 5.02 17.05 -5.58
C ASP A 85 3.86 16.10 -5.88
N PHE A 86 4.17 14.84 -6.22
CA PHE A 86 3.15 13.82 -6.44
C PHE A 86 2.24 13.64 -5.22
N ALA A 87 2.78 13.63 -4.00
CA ALA A 87 1.97 13.47 -2.79
C ALA A 87 0.99 14.65 -2.61
N GLN A 88 1.41 15.87 -2.94
CA GLN A 88 0.53 17.05 -2.89
C GLN A 88 -0.58 16.97 -3.95
N ASP A 89 -0.22 16.68 -5.20
CA ASP A 89 -1.18 16.54 -6.30
C ASP A 89 -2.18 15.40 -6.02
N TYR A 90 -1.70 14.28 -5.51
CA TYR A 90 -2.51 13.12 -5.18
C TYR A 90 -3.47 13.39 -4.00
N THR A 91 -3.12 14.32 -3.10
CA THR A 91 -4.03 14.76 -2.04
C THR A 91 -5.25 15.46 -2.66
N THR A 92 -5.03 16.37 -3.63
CA THR A 92 -6.13 17.01 -4.37
C THR A 92 -6.99 15.99 -5.10
N GLN A 93 -6.36 15.05 -5.82
CA GLN A 93 -7.08 13.98 -6.52
C GLN A 93 -7.94 13.14 -5.55
N THR A 94 -7.41 12.80 -4.38
CA THR A 94 -8.11 12.01 -3.36
C THR A 94 -9.35 12.74 -2.83
N ILE A 95 -9.26 14.06 -2.60
CA ILE A 95 -10.39 14.88 -2.17
C ILE A 95 -11.48 14.92 -3.25
N ASP A 96 -11.08 15.16 -4.51
CA ASP A 96 -12.01 15.21 -5.63
C ASP A 96 -12.73 13.88 -5.85
N ASP A 97 -12.01 12.76 -5.73
CA ASP A 97 -12.58 11.43 -5.87
C ASP A 97 -13.53 11.08 -4.72
N HIS A 98 -13.22 11.51 -3.48
CA HIS A 98 -14.14 11.37 -2.36
C HIS A 98 -15.45 12.13 -2.62
N ALA A 99 -15.38 13.39 -3.05
CA ALA A 99 -16.56 14.19 -3.37
C ALA A 99 -17.40 13.56 -4.49
N ARG A 100 -16.76 13.02 -5.53
CA ARG A 100 -17.44 12.28 -6.61
C ARG A 100 -18.12 11.01 -6.10
N LEU A 101 -17.48 10.30 -5.16
CA LEU A 101 -18.05 9.11 -4.54
C LEU A 101 -19.31 9.47 -3.75
N GLU A 102 -19.26 10.53 -2.92
CA GLU A 102 -20.41 11.02 -2.17
C GLU A 102 -21.58 11.39 -3.10
N GLN A 103 -21.29 12.15 -4.17
CA GLN A 103 -22.30 12.50 -5.16
C GLN A 103 -22.91 11.26 -5.84
N ALA A 104 -22.10 10.27 -6.20
CA ALA A 104 -22.59 9.03 -6.81
C ALA A 104 -23.50 8.22 -5.87
N ILE A 105 -23.26 8.28 -4.56
CA ILE A 105 -24.11 7.65 -3.53
C ILE A 105 -25.46 8.39 -3.41
N GLU A 106 -25.46 9.71 -3.56
CA GLU A 106 -26.70 10.51 -3.57
C GLU A 106 -27.53 10.29 -4.85
N ASP A 107 -26.86 10.26 -6.01
CA ASP A 107 -27.50 10.19 -7.33
C ASP A 107 -27.94 8.75 -7.73
N GLN A 108 -27.30 7.71 -7.18
CA GLN A 108 -27.65 6.31 -7.43
C GLN A 108 -27.61 5.51 -6.12
N PRO A 109 -28.52 4.54 -5.90
CA PRO A 109 -28.47 3.67 -4.72
C PRO A 109 -27.38 2.60 -4.92
N ILE A 110 -26.12 3.03 -4.98
CA ILE A 110 -25.00 2.14 -4.73
C ILE A 110 -25.12 1.78 -3.25
N ALA A 111 -25.17 0.48 -2.93
CA ALA A 111 -25.23 0.05 -1.54
C ALA A 111 -23.95 0.51 -0.82
N ALA A 112 -24.04 1.64 -0.14
CA ALA A 112 -22.96 2.26 0.62
C ALA A 112 -23.30 2.21 2.12
N VAL A 113 -22.29 1.96 2.93
CA VAL A 113 -22.37 2.05 4.39
C VAL A 113 -21.54 3.26 4.80
N MET A 114 -22.20 4.27 5.34
CA MET A 114 -21.54 5.48 5.83
C MET A 114 -20.96 5.23 7.22
N GLY A 115 -19.67 5.55 7.39
CA GLY A 115 -18.96 5.43 8.66
C GLY A 115 -18.63 3.97 9.03
N VAL A 116 -17.33 3.67 9.03
CA VAL A 116 -16.75 2.56 9.81
C VAL A 116 -15.76 3.17 10.79
#